data_AF-H0GVS9-F1
#
_entry.id   AF-H0GVS9-F1
#
_cell.length_a   1.000
_cell.length_b   1.000
_cell.length_c   1.000
_cell.angle_alpha   90.00
_cell.angle_beta   90.00
_cell.angle_gamma   90.00
#
_symmetry.space_group_name_H-M   'P 1'
#
loop_
_entity.id
_entity.type
_entity.pdbx_description
1 polymer ?
#
loop_
_entity_poly.entity_id
_entity_poly.type
_entity_poly.pdbx_seq_one_letter_code
_entity_poly.pdbx_strand_id
1 'polypeptide(L)'
;MKYLDKNLNRKQEQIKDYQNMNGTLIKVFERLSAEKKKYVSIFPHRNVSCLNNIYSICDTNRRYSSTKTPKEVSSKYIKELKEYNELRDAGLRLAQIIADEKQCKIKDVFEEIGYSMKD
;
A
#
# COMPACT_ATOMS: atom_id res chain seq x y z
N MET A 1 -34.76 23.12 -13.87
CA MET A 1 -34.06 24.19 -13.12
C MET A 1 -33.64 23.73 -11.72
N LYS A 2 -34.54 23.61 -10.73
CA LYS A 2 -34.19 23.33 -9.30
C LYS A 2 -33.24 22.15 -9.00
N TYR A 3 -33.26 21.07 -9.78
CA TYR A 3 -32.39 19.91 -9.55
C TYR A 3 -30.92 20.16 -9.95
N LEU A 4 -30.71 20.91 -11.03
CA LEU A 4 -29.37 21.27 -11.51
C LEU A 4 -28.69 22.23 -10.53
N ASP A 5 -29.44 23.21 -10.00
CA ASP A 5 -28.94 24.16 -9.00
C ASP A 5 -28.50 23.46 -7.70
N LYS A 6 -29.28 22.46 -7.25
CA LYS A 6 -28.95 21.67 -6.06
C LYS A 6 -27.66 20.86 -6.23
N ASN A 7 -27.42 20.31 -7.42
CA ASN A 7 -26.19 19.58 -7.72
C ASN A 7 -24.98 20.51 -7.89
N LEU A 8 -25.18 21.69 -8.48
CA LEU A 8 -24.13 22.69 -8.61
C LEU A 8 -23.66 23.18 -7.22
N ASN A 9 -24.59 23.47 -6.31
CA ASN A 9 -24.26 23.88 -4.94
C ASN A 9 -23.48 22.81 -4.18
N ARG A 10 -23.89 21.53 -4.28
CA ARG A 10 -23.15 20.41 -3.65
C ARG A 10 -21.72 20.31 -4.18
N LYS A 11 -21.51 20.55 -5.47
CA LYS A 11 -20.16 20.51 -6.08
C LYS A 11 -19.30 21.69 -5.62
N GLN A 12 -19.88 22.88 -5.47
CA GLN A 12 -19.18 24.04 -4.93
C GLN A 12 -18.77 23.84 -3.46
N GLU A 13 -19.64 23.22 -2.67
CA GLU A 13 -19.37 22.88 -1.27
C GLU A 13 -18.22 21.86 -1.15
N GLN A 14 -18.24 20.80 -1.98
CA GLN A 14 -17.14 19.84 -2.07
C GLN A 14 -15.80 20.51 -2.45
N ILE A 15 -15.81 21.44 -3.41
CA ILE A 15 -14.59 22.16 -3.82
C ILE A 15 -14.06 23.00 -2.65
N LYS A 16 -14.94 23.67 -1.90
CA LYS A 16 -14.58 24.47 -0.74
C LYS A 16 -13.95 23.60 0.36
N ASP A 17 -14.50 22.41 0.61
CA ASP A 17 -13.95 21.47 1.58
C ASP A 17 -12.55 20.98 1.18
N TYR A 18 -12.34 20.64 -0.09
CA TYR A 18 -11.01 20.26 -0.59
C TYR A 18 -10.00 21.40 -0.48
N GLN A 19 -10.40 22.63 -0.74
CA GLN A 19 -9.54 23.81 -0.57
C GLN A 19 -9.14 24.00 0.90
N ASN A 20 -10.08 23.83 1.83
CA ASN A 20 -9.83 23.91 3.27
C ASN A 20 -8.89 22.80 3.77
N MET A 21 -9.09 21.57 3.30
CA MET A 21 -8.22 20.43 3.62
C MET A 21 -6.80 20.67 3.10
N ASN A 22 -6.66 21.16 1.87
CA ASN A 22 -5.36 21.45 1.28
C ASN A 22 -4.61 22.55 2.07
N GLY A 23 -5.32 23.61 2.48
CA GLY A 23 -4.76 24.65 3.35
C GLY A 23 -4.32 24.12 4.71
N THR A 24 -5.05 23.16 5.28
CA THR A 24 -4.68 22.50 6.54
C THR A 24 -3.43 21.64 6.38
N LEU A 25 -3.34 20.89 5.28
CA LEU A 25 -2.19 20.04 4.99
C LEU A 25 -0.91 20.85 4.80
N ILE A 26 -0.97 21.98 4.10
CA ILE A 26 0.16 22.91 3.93
C ILE A 26 0.69 23.37 5.29
N LYS A 27 -0.20 23.79 6.21
CA LYS A 27 0.19 24.21 7.56
C LYS A 27 0.86 23.09 8.36
N VAL A 28 0.41 21.84 8.20
CA VAL A 28 1.06 20.67 8.83
C VAL A 28 2.46 20.47 8.27
N PHE A 29 2.64 20.56 6.94
CA PHE A 29 3.96 20.46 6.31
C PHE A 29 4.93 21.55 6.78
N GLU A 30 4.47 22.80 6.88
CA GLU A 30 5.29 23.91 7.38
C GLU A 30 5.76 23.67 8.83
N ARG A 31 4.87 23.17 9.69
CA ARG A 31 5.21 22.81 11.08
C ARG A 31 6.25 21.70 11.15
N LEU A 32 6.06 20.61 10.40
CA LEU A 32 7.01 19.49 10.36
C LEU A 32 8.38 19.93 9.80
N SER A 33 8.38 20.82 8.81
CA SER A 33 9.61 21.39 8.24
C SER A 33 10.37 22.24 9.27
N ALA A 34 9.66 23.08 10.03
CA ALA A 34 10.25 23.87 11.11
C ALA A 34 10.80 22.98 12.24
N GLU A 35 10.07 21.94 12.61
CA GLU A 35 10.48 20.98 13.64
C GLU A 35 11.72 20.19 13.21
N LYS A 36 11.79 19.74 11.95
CA LYS A 36 12.99 19.10 11.39
C LYS A 36 14.21 20.02 11.46
N LYS A 37 14.06 21.31 11.10
CA LYS A 37 15.15 22.29 11.22
C LYS A 37 15.63 22.43 12.66
N LYS A 38 14.72 22.42 13.64
CA LYS A 38 15.04 22.45 15.07
C LYS A 38 15.89 21.24 15.48
N TYR A 39 15.49 20.02 15.12
CA TYR A 39 16.29 18.82 15.41
C TYR A 39 17.68 18.87 14.78
N VAL A 40 17.80 19.31 13.52
CA VAL A 40 19.10 19.47 12.85
C VAL A 40 19.99 20.49 13.57
N SER A 41 19.41 21.59 14.09
CA SER A 41 20.17 22.60 14.84
C SER A 41 20.66 22.15 16.22
N ILE A 42 19.99 21.17 16.83
CA ILE A 42 20.34 20.62 18.16
C ILE A 42 21.47 19.58 18.05
N PHE A 43 21.68 18.98 16.87
CA PHE A 43 22.76 18.02 16.61
C PHE A 43 23.79 18.52 15.58
N PRO A 44 24.53 19.62 15.86
CA PRO A 44 25.61 20.06 14.99
C PRO A 44 26.87 19.24 15.31
N HIS A 45 27.16 18.24 14.48
CA HIS A 45 28.42 17.47 14.44
C HIS A 45 28.97 16.92 15.78
N ARG A 46 28.80 15.61 16.04
CA ARG A 46 29.77 14.87 16.87
C ARG A 46 29.86 13.38 16.53
N ASN A 47 31.12 12.98 16.30
CA ASN A 47 31.74 11.65 16.22
C ASN A 47 31.50 10.77 14.97
N VAL A 48 32.44 10.95 14.03
CA VAL A 48 32.67 10.16 12.80
C VAL A 48 32.86 8.66 13.08
N SER A 49 33.23 8.25 14.29
CA SER A 49 33.36 6.84 14.68
C SER A 49 32.01 6.15 14.98
N CYS A 50 31.05 6.85 15.60
CA CYS A 50 29.70 6.33 15.81
C CYS A 50 28.82 6.46 14.54
N LEU A 51 29.17 7.38 13.64
CA LEU A 51 28.51 7.55 12.36
C LEU A 51 28.70 6.34 11.43
N ASN A 52 29.77 5.55 11.54
CA ASN A 52 29.93 4.36 10.68
C ASN A 52 28.96 3.22 11.06
N ASN A 53 28.62 3.08 12.34
CA ASN A 53 27.58 2.12 12.77
C ASN A 53 26.18 2.65 12.50
N ILE A 54 25.95 3.97 12.60
CA ILE A 54 24.68 4.56 12.22
C ILE A 54 24.52 4.56 10.70
N TYR A 55 25.56 4.79 9.89
CA TYR A 55 25.49 4.68 8.43
C TYR A 55 25.31 3.24 7.98
N SER A 56 25.89 2.23 8.65
CA SER A 56 25.59 0.83 8.30
C SER A 56 24.15 0.46 8.66
N ILE A 57 23.64 0.87 9.82
CA ILE A 57 22.24 0.64 10.22
C ILE A 57 21.28 1.48 9.36
N CYS A 58 21.64 2.70 8.98
CA CYS A 58 20.85 3.58 8.11
C CYS A 58 20.95 3.18 6.64
N ASP A 59 22.05 2.62 6.15
CA ASP A 59 22.15 2.03 4.81
C ASP A 59 21.43 0.69 4.75
N THR A 60 21.42 -0.07 5.84
CA THR A 60 20.55 -1.25 5.96
C THR A 60 19.08 -0.79 5.95
N ASN A 61 18.70 0.20 6.76
CA ASN A 61 17.35 0.77 6.74
C ASN A 61 17.01 1.54 5.46
N ARG A 62 17.97 2.06 4.68
CA ARG A 62 17.77 2.71 3.37
C ARG A 62 17.69 1.70 2.25
N ARG A 63 18.39 0.57 2.34
CA ARG A 63 18.19 -0.61 1.46
C ARG A 63 16.88 -1.33 1.76
N TYR A 64 16.39 -1.27 3.01
CA TYR A 64 15.07 -1.78 3.42
C TYR A 64 13.94 -0.73 3.35
N SER A 65 14.26 0.56 3.25
CA SER A 65 13.29 1.62 2.92
C SER A 65 13.00 1.51 1.45
N SER A 66 12.02 0.66 1.14
CA SER A 66 11.29 0.64 -0.12
C SER A 66 11.26 2.04 -0.72
N THR A 67 11.89 2.23 -1.88
CA THR A 67 11.85 3.47 -2.69
C THR A 67 10.44 3.84 -3.15
N LYS A 68 9.43 3.17 -2.62
CA LYS A 68 8.04 3.21 -3.01
C LYS A 68 7.27 4.00 -1.98
N THR A 69 6.58 5.01 -2.45
CA THR A 69 5.59 5.75 -1.70
C THR A 69 4.51 4.80 -1.17
N PRO A 70 3.81 5.14 -0.07
CA PRO A 70 2.70 4.34 0.44
C PRO A 70 1.65 4.00 -0.63
N LYS A 71 1.42 4.92 -1.57
CA LYS A 71 0.52 4.72 -2.72
C LYS A 71 1.03 3.63 -3.67
N GLU A 72 2.33 3.58 -3.94
CA GLU A 72 2.93 2.56 -4.82
C GLU A 72 2.98 1.18 -4.13
N VAL A 73 3.22 1.13 -2.82
CA VAL A 73 3.14 -0.12 -2.05
C VAL A 73 1.71 -0.65 -2.04
N SER A 74 0.72 0.20 -1.77
CA SER A 74 -0.69 -0.17 -1.79
C SER A 74 -1.15 -0.60 -3.18
N SER A 75 -0.76 0.12 -4.23
CA SER A 75 -1.12 -0.23 -5.61
C SER A 75 -0.51 -1.56 -6.04
N LYS A 76 0.74 -1.82 -5.64
CA LYS A 76 1.41 -3.09 -5.89
C LYS A 76 0.68 -4.23 -5.19
N TYR A 77 0.36 -4.06 -3.90
CA TYR A 77 -0.37 -5.07 -3.12
C TYR A 77 -1.74 -5.38 -3.72
N ILE A 78 -2.50 -4.36 -4.14
CA ILE A 78 -3.80 -4.55 -4.80
C ILE A 78 -3.65 -5.33 -6.11
N LYS A 79 -2.61 -5.05 -6.90
CA LYS A 79 -2.33 -5.76 -8.16
C LYS A 79 -1.99 -7.23 -7.90
N GLU A 80 -1.08 -7.50 -6.97
CA GLU A 80 -0.67 -8.86 -6.61
C GLU A 80 -1.84 -9.66 -6.03
N LEU A 81 -2.70 -9.04 -5.22
CA LEU A 81 -3.90 -9.69 -4.68
C LEU A 81 -4.91 -10.02 -5.78
N LYS A 82 -5.06 -9.15 -6.78
CA LYS A 82 -5.94 -9.41 -7.92
C LYS A 82 -5.41 -10.57 -8.77
N GLU A 83 -4.11 -10.57 -9.08
CA GLU A 83 -3.45 -11.65 -9.82
C GLU A 83 -3.55 -12.99 -9.07
N TYR A 84 -3.32 -12.98 -7.75
CA TYR A 84 -3.51 -14.17 -6.92
C TYR A 84 -4.94 -14.71 -6.98
N ASN A 85 -5.95 -13.85 -6.87
CA ASN A 85 -7.35 -14.27 -6.95
C ASN A 85 -7.68 -14.86 -8.34
N GLU A 86 -7.22 -14.22 -9.43
CA GLU A 86 -7.43 -14.72 -10.79
C GLU A 86 -6.76 -16.09 -10.99
N LEU A 87 -5.53 -16.26 -10.51
CA LEU A 87 -4.80 -17.53 -10.59
C LEU A 87 -5.43 -18.62 -9.73
N ARG A 88 -5.85 -18.29 -8.50
CA ARG A 88 -6.55 -19.22 -7.61
C ARG A 88 -7.84 -19.71 -8.26
N ASP A 89 -8.64 -18.79 -8.80
CA ASP A 89 -9.92 -19.13 -9.42
C ASP A 89 -9.72 -19.96 -10.71
N ALA A 90 -8.70 -19.65 -11.51
CA ALA A 90 -8.33 -20.45 -12.67
C ALA A 90 -7.85 -21.86 -12.27
N GLY A 91 -6.98 -21.95 -11.26
CA GLY A 91 -6.50 -23.22 -10.70
C GLY A 91 -7.63 -24.07 -10.14
N LEU A 92 -8.60 -23.46 -9.45
CA LEU A 92 -9.76 -24.16 -8.93
C LEU A 92 -10.65 -24.71 -10.05
N ARG A 93 -10.85 -23.94 -11.13
CA ARG A 93 -11.58 -24.42 -12.32
C ARG A 93 -10.88 -25.60 -12.99
N LEU A 94 -9.55 -25.55 -13.11
CA LEU A 94 -8.78 -26.66 -13.67
C LEU A 94 -8.88 -27.91 -12.78
N ALA A 95 -8.76 -27.74 -11.47
CA ALA A 95 -8.94 -28.84 -10.52
C ALA A 95 -10.35 -29.44 -10.58
N GLN A 96 -11.37 -28.60 -10.78
CA GLN A 96 -12.75 -29.07 -10.97
C GLN A 96 -12.90 -29.88 -12.25
N ILE A 97 -12.34 -29.42 -13.38
CA ILE A 97 -12.36 -30.17 -14.64
C ILE A 97 -11.70 -31.54 -14.48
N ILE A 98 -10.54 -31.60 -13.83
CA ILE A 98 -9.83 -32.85 -13.56
C ILE A 98 -10.64 -33.76 -12.63
N ALA A 99 -11.28 -33.19 -11.60
CA ALA A 99 -12.12 -33.94 -10.68
C ALA A 99 -13.34 -34.53 -11.40
N ASP A 100 -13.95 -33.77 -12.30
CA ASP A 100 -15.09 -34.21 -13.11
C ASP A 100 -14.67 -35.33 -14.08
N GLU A 101 -13.51 -35.18 -14.75
CA GLU A 101 -12.93 -36.22 -15.63
C GLU A 101 -12.63 -37.52 -14.87
N LYS A 102 -12.06 -37.40 -13.66
CA LYS A 102 -11.73 -38.54 -12.79
C LYS A 102 -12.93 -39.05 -11.98
N GLN A 103 -14.08 -38.39 -12.05
CA GLN A 103 -15.27 -38.65 -11.22
C GLN A 103 -14.96 -38.72 -9.72
N CYS A 104 -14.07 -37.86 -9.23
CA CYS A 104 -13.68 -37.78 -7.83
C CYS A 104 -14.04 -36.42 -7.21
N LYS A 105 -13.81 -36.24 -5.90
CA LYS A 105 -14.01 -34.95 -5.27
C LYS A 105 -12.79 -34.07 -5.55
N ILE A 106 -13.01 -32.77 -5.71
CA ILE A 106 -11.91 -31.81 -5.94
C ILE A 106 -10.83 -31.87 -4.84
N LYS A 107 -11.22 -32.20 -3.60
CA LYS A 107 -10.30 -32.40 -2.47
C LYS A 107 -9.29 -33.53 -2.75
N ASP A 108 -9.71 -34.59 -3.41
CA ASP A 108 -8.86 -35.74 -3.74
C ASP A 108 -7.82 -35.35 -4.79
N VAL A 109 -8.19 -34.48 -5.74
CA VAL A 109 -7.27 -33.90 -6.72
C VAL A 109 -6.22 -33.01 -6.03
N PHE A 110 -6.62 -32.19 -5.07
CA PHE A 110 -5.69 -31.35 -4.30
C PHE A 110 -4.74 -32.18 -3.43
N GLU A 111 -5.23 -33.26 -2.81
CA GLU A 111 -4.39 -34.20 -2.05
C GLU A 111 -3.39 -34.93 -2.96
N GLU A 112 -3.80 -35.33 -4.17
CA GLU A 112 -2.92 -35.96 -5.16
C GLU A 112 -1.76 -35.06 -5.60
N ILE A 113 -2.03 -33.76 -5.80
CA ILE A 113 -1.00 -32.78 -6.16
C ILE A 113 -0.21 -32.24 -4.95
N GLY A 114 -0.47 -32.76 -3.75
CA GLY A 114 0.24 -32.38 -2.52
C GLY A 114 -0.07 -30.98 -2.01
N TYR A 115 -1.24 -30.43 -2.33
CA TYR A 115 -1.65 -29.09 -1.93
C TYR A 115 -2.81 -29.14 -0.92
N SER A 116 -2.69 -28.39 0.18
CA SER A 116 -3.73 -28.33 1.21
C SER A 116 -4.64 -27.12 0.99
N MET A 117 -5.95 -27.34 0.92
CA MET A 117 -6.99 -26.29 0.87
C MET A 117 -7.23 -25.62 2.24
N LYS A 118 -6.17 -25.45 3.05
CA LYS A 118 -6.24 -24.61 4.25
C LYS A 118 -5.91 -23.19 3.82
N ASP A 119 -6.89 -22.29 3.93
CA ASP A 119 -6.67 -20.83 3.85
C ASP A 119 -5.65 -20.38 4.91
#